data_AF-A0A973JA46-F1
#
_entry.id   AF-A0A973JA46-F1
#
_cell.length_a   1.000
_cell.length_b   1.000
_cell.length_c   1.000
_cell.angle_alpha   90.00
_cell.angle_beta   90.00
_cell.angle_gamma   90.00
#
_symmetry.space_group_name_H-M   'P 1'
#
loop_
_entity.id
_entity.type
_entity.pdbx_description
1 polymer ?
#
loop_
_entity_poly.entity_id
_entity_poly.type
_entity_poly.pdbx_seq_one_letter_code
_entity_poly.pdbx_strand_id
1 'polypeptide(L)'
;SVDIEVTPESLLAARVVRRKAMPVKILGDGEIAVALMVKAHKFSAIARQKIEAAGGTAVELPWAVERHSRSRGANFGGRNAKKKAQA
;
A
#
# COMPACT_ATOMS: atom_id res chain seq x y z
N SER A 1 -12.18 -4.42 23.20
CA SER A 1 -11.15 -4.88 22.24
C SER A 1 -10.72 -3.70 21.40
N VAL A 2 -9.42 -3.50 21.19
CA VAL A 2 -8.89 -2.40 20.37
C VAL A 2 -8.42 -3.00 19.06
N ASP A 3 -9.29 -2.99 18.07
CA ASP A 3 -8.96 -3.29 16.68
C ASP A 3 -8.24 -2.07 16.07
N ILE A 4 -6.91 -2.18 15.91
CA ILE A 4 -6.10 -1.07 15.36
C ILE A 4 -6.13 -1.15 13.84
N GLU A 5 -7.11 -0.45 13.26
CA GLU A 5 -7.29 -0.34 11.82
C GLU A 5 -6.66 0.93 11.24
N VAL A 6 -5.80 0.75 10.24
CA VAL A 6 -5.17 1.84 9.50
C VAL A 6 -5.89 1.99 8.16
N THR A 7 -6.79 2.96 8.06
CA THR A 7 -7.48 3.33 6.82
C THR A 7 -6.97 4.67 6.28
N PRO A 8 -7.22 5.00 4.99
CA PRO A 8 -6.89 6.31 4.45
C PRO A 8 -7.57 7.46 5.20
N GLU A 9 -8.73 7.21 5.83
CA GLU A 9 -9.45 8.18 6.65
C GLU A 9 -8.74 8.42 7.99
N SER A 10 -8.29 7.34 8.65
CA SER A 10 -7.48 7.43 9.87
C SER A 10 -6.18 8.20 9.60
N LEU A 11 -5.53 7.95 8.46
CA LEU A 11 -4.32 8.67 8.05
C LEU A 11 -4.57 10.15 7.75
N LEU A 12 -5.75 10.51 7.23
CA LEU A 12 -6.16 11.90 7.01
C LEU A 12 -6.43 12.61 8.34
N ALA A 13 -7.12 11.96 9.27
CA ALA A 13 -7.38 12.49 10.61
C ALA A 13 -6.07 12.74 11.38
N ALA A 14 -5.11 11.83 11.26
CA ALA A 14 -3.75 11.98 11.79
C ALA A 14 -2.89 12.99 11.00
N ARG A 15 -3.43 13.62 9.93
CA ARG A 15 -2.73 14.56 9.03
C ARG A 15 -1.46 14.00 8.39
N VAL A 16 -1.31 12.67 8.31
CA VAL A 16 -0.21 11.99 7.62
C VAL A 16 -0.38 12.12 6.10
N VAL A 17 -1.63 12.05 5.63
CA VAL A 17 -1.98 12.24 4.21
C VAL A 17 -2.72 13.56 4.05
N ARG A 18 -2.39 14.32 3.00
CA ARG A 18 -3.00 15.64 2.74
C ARG A 18 -4.37 15.56 2.05
N ARG A 19 -4.64 14.51 1.26
CA ARG A 19 -5.83 14.40 0.41
C ARG A 19 -6.35 12.98 0.37
N LYS A 20 -7.64 12.80 0.68
CA LYS A 20 -8.34 11.51 0.56
C LYS A 20 -8.47 11.04 -0.90
N ALA A 21 -8.54 11.98 -1.84
CA ALA A 21 -8.70 11.71 -3.26
C ALA A 21 -7.43 11.17 -3.94
N MET A 22 -6.29 11.13 -3.25
CA MET A 22 -5.06 10.60 -3.82
C MET A 22 -4.83 9.15 -3.39
N PRO A 23 -4.37 8.28 -4.30
CA PRO A 23 -4.05 6.91 -3.95
C PRO A 23 -2.86 6.88 -2.98
N VAL A 24 -2.98 6.03 -1.97
CA VAL A 24 -1.99 5.84 -0.90
C VAL A 24 -1.24 4.54 -1.15
N LYS A 25 0.08 4.64 -1.21
CA LYS A 25 0.98 3.49 -1.30
C LYS A 25 1.75 3.34 0.00
N ILE A 26 1.73 2.14 0.58
CA ILE A 26 2.49 1.79 1.78
C ILE A 26 3.89 1.34 1.39
N LEU A 27 4.89 1.94 2.04
CA LEU A 27 6.30 1.60 1.90
C LEU A 27 6.79 0.91 3.18
N GLY A 28 7.87 0.14 3.07
CA GLY A 28 8.38 -0.71 4.15
C GLY A 28 9.58 -0.10 4.84
N ASP A 29 9.57 1.22 5.04
CA ASP A 29 10.62 1.93 5.75
C ASP A 29 10.33 1.89 7.26
N GLY A 30 11.33 1.53 8.08
CA GLY A 30 11.13 1.26 9.51
C GLY A 30 10.62 -0.14 9.85
N GLU A 31 10.36 -0.37 11.14
CA GLU A 31 9.91 -1.65 11.70
C GLU A 31 8.51 -1.52 12.31
N ILE A 32 7.72 -2.60 12.22
CA ILE A 32 6.39 -2.70 12.80
C ILE A 32 6.45 -3.76 13.90
N ALA A 33 6.19 -3.35 15.14
CA ALA A 33 6.16 -4.24 16.31
C ALA A 33 4.74 -4.66 16.73
N VAL A 34 3.72 -4.11 16.07
CA VAL A 34 2.30 -4.30 16.44
C VAL A 34 1.55 -4.90 15.26
N ALA A 35 0.68 -5.87 15.54
CA ALA A 35 -0.24 -6.41 14.55
C ALA A 35 -1.29 -5.34 14.16
N LEU A 36 -1.28 -4.93 12.89
CA LEU A 36 -2.16 -3.89 12.36
C LEU A 36 -2.94 -4.40 11.16
N MET A 37 -4.19 -3.95 11.03
CA MET A 37 -4.97 -4.16 9.81
C MET A 37 -4.87 -2.91 8.93
N VAL A 38 -4.11 -2.98 7.84
CA VAL A 38 -3.81 -1.83 6.97
C VAL A 38 -4.62 -1.92 5.68
N LYS A 39 -5.51 -0.96 5.44
CA LYS A 39 -6.25 -0.80 4.19
C LYS A 39 -5.66 0.34 3.36
N ALA A 40 -5.10 0.04 2.19
CA ALA A 40 -4.48 1.05 1.32
C ALA A 40 -4.58 0.66 -0.16
N HIS A 41 -4.24 1.58 -1.06
CA HIS A 41 -4.44 1.36 -2.50
C HIS A 41 -3.32 0.54 -3.17
N LYS A 42 -2.13 0.54 -2.56
CA LYS A 42 -1.00 -0.27 -3.03
C LYS A 42 0.00 -0.52 -1.91
N PHE A 43 0.66 -1.67 -1.96
CA PHE A 43 1.73 -2.03 -1.01
C PHE A 43 3.04 -2.29 -1.77
N SER A 44 4.18 -1.92 -1.17
CA SER A 44 5.48 -2.42 -1.62
C SER A 44 5.67 -3.88 -1.17
N ALA A 45 6.53 -4.63 -1.87
CA ALA A 45 6.82 -6.01 -1.52
C ALA A 45 7.38 -6.14 -0.09
N ILE A 46 8.29 -5.25 0.28
CA ILE A 46 8.91 -5.21 1.62
C ILE A 46 7.86 -4.83 2.68
N ALA A 47 6.96 -3.88 2.39
CA ALA A 47 5.92 -3.48 3.33
C ALA A 47 4.98 -4.64 3.64
N ARG A 48 4.51 -5.37 2.62
CA ARG A 48 3.62 -6.51 2.80
C ARG A 48 4.27 -7.60 3.66
N GLN A 49 5.53 -7.94 3.38
CA GLN A 49 6.29 -8.90 4.18
C GLN A 49 6.42 -8.47 5.64
N LYS A 50 6.74 -7.20 5.91
CA LYS A 50 6.87 -6.68 7.27
C LYS A 50 5.54 -6.68 8.03
N ILE A 51 4.44 -6.33 7.36
CA ILE A 51 3.09 -6.35 7.94
C ILE A 51 2.69 -7.79 8.31
N GLU A 52 2.91 -8.74 7.41
CA GLU A 52 2.63 -10.17 7.65
C GLU A 52 3.53 -10.74 8.75
N ALA A 53 4.81 -10.37 8.78
CA ALA A 53 5.76 -10.79 9.82
C ALA A 53 5.38 -10.25 11.21
N ALA A 54 4.78 -9.06 11.28
CA ALA A 54 4.24 -8.49 12.51
C ALA A 54 2.88 -9.10 12.93
N GLY A 55 2.36 -10.09 12.18
CA GLY A 55 1.05 -10.69 12.41
C GLY A 55 -0.13 -9.81 11.99
N GLY A 56 0.12 -8.79 11.17
CA GLY A 56 -0.89 -7.88 10.62
C GLY A 56 -1.52 -8.38 9.32
N THR A 57 -2.44 -7.59 8.77
CA THR A 57 -3.13 -7.89 7.51
C THR A 57 -3.10 -6.68 6.58
N ALA A 58 -2.68 -6.89 5.33
CA ALA A 58 -2.67 -5.85 4.29
C ALA A 58 -3.82 -6.06 3.30
N VAL A 59 -4.76 -5.12 3.26
CA VAL A 59 -5.94 -5.13 2.38
C VAL A 59 -5.77 -4.07 1.30
N GLU A 60 -5.78 -4.50 0.03
CA GLU A 60 -5.65 -3.58 -1.10
C GLU A 60 -7.02 -3.06 -1.55
N LEU A 61 -7.18 -1.73 -1.57
CA LEU A 61 -8.38 -1.03 -2.01
C LEU A 61 -8.28 -0.67 -3.49
N PRO A 62 -9.37 -0.79 -4.26
CA PRO A 62 -9.39 -0.34 -5.64
C PRO A 62 -9.24 1.19 -5.71
N TRP A 63 -8.45 1.69 -6.65
CA TRP A 63 -8.39 3.11 -6.98
C TRP A 63 -8.66 3.32 -8.46
N ALA A 64 -9.57 4.25 -8.76
CA ALA A 64 -9.81 4.72 -10.11
C ALA A 64 -8.70 5.71 -10.51
N VAL A 65 -7.89 5.36 -11.51
CA VAL A 65 -6.95 6.29 -12.11
C VAL A 65 -7.70 7.09 -13.17
N GLU A 66 -8.22 8.27 -12.82
CA GLU A 66 -8.69 9.23 -13.83
C GLU A 66 -7.47 9.70 -14.62
N ARG A 67 -7.21 9.03 -15.76
CA ARG A 67 -6.03 9.32 -16.58
C ARG A 67 -6.28 10.59 -17.36
N HIS A 68 -5.80 11.72 -16.86
CA HIS A 68 -5.62 12.91 -17.68
C HIS A 68 -4.45 12.66 -18.64
N SER A 69 -4.73 11.94 -19.74
CA SER A 69 -3.75 11.59 -20.75
C SER A 69 -3.39 12.84 -21.56
N ARG A 70 -2.23 13.42 -21.27
CA ARG A 70 -1.48 14.16 -22.26
C ARG A 70 -0.05 13.62 -22.25
N SER A 71 0.27 12.86 -23.29
CA SER A 71 1.61 12.38 -23.68
C SER A 71 2.30 11.28 -22.86
N ARG A 72 2.46 10.14 -23.56
CA ARG A 72 3.56 9.15 -23.57
C ARG A 72 3.82 8.29 -22.32
N GLY A 73 3.36 7.05 -22.41
CA GLY A 73 4.10 5.88 -21.90
C GLY A 73 3.29 4.96 -20.99
N ALA A 74 3.36 3.65 -21.24
CA ALA A 74 2.86 2.64 -20.35
C ALA A 74 3.64 2.70 -19.02
N ASN A 75 2.99 3.17 -17.95
CA ASN A 75 3.52 3.01 -16.60
C ASN A 75 3.46 1.52 -16.24
N PHE A 76 4.53 0.78 -16.56
CA PHE A 76 4.81 -0.58 -16.08
C PHE A 76 5.04 -0.55 -14.57
N GLY A 77 3.97 -0.32 -13.81
CA GLY A 77 3.89 -0.63 -12.39
C GLY A 77 3.86 -2.13 -12.17
N GLY A 78 4.92 -2.83 -12.56
CA GLY A 78 4.99 -4.30 -12.52
C GLY A 78 6.27 -4.89 -13.12
N ARG A 79 7.45 -4.34 -12.81
CA ARG A 79 8.76 -4.95 -13.15
C ARG A 79 9.32 -5.91 -12.07
N ASN A 80 8.48 -6.42 -11.15
CA ASN A 80 8.88 -7.45 -10.18
C ASN A 80 8.17 -8.80 -10.42
N ALA A 81 8.08 -9.26 -11.68
CA ALA A 81 7.58 -10.59 -12.03
C ALA A 81 8.50 -11.33 -13.02
N LYS A 82 9.82 -11.15 -12.91
CA LYS A 82 10.82 -11.97 -13.62
C LYS A 82 12.01 -12.29 -12.72
N LYS A 83 11.86 -13.27 -11.83
CA LYS A 83 12.90 -14.23 -11.43
C LYS A 83 12.30 -15.24 -10.44
N LYS A 84 11.71 -16.31 -10.97
CA LYS A 84 12.05 -17.68 -10.56
C LYS A 84 11.88 -18.54 -11.80
N ALA A 85 13.01 -18.87 -12.39
CA ALA A 85 13.11 -19.94 -13.35
C ALA A 85 12.68 -21.23 -12.65
N GLN A 86 11.93 -22.01 -13.42
CA GLN A 86 11.69 -23.42 -13.25
C GLN A 86 12.99 -24.18 -13.60
N ALA A 87 13.17 -25.35 -12.98
CA ALA A 87 14.30 -26.29 -13.04
C ALA A 87 15.48 -25.98 -12.10
#